data_AF-A0A836CE11-F1
#
_entry.id   AF-A0A836CE11-F1
#
_cell.length_a   1.000
_cell.length_b   1.000
_cell.length_c   1.000
_cell.angle_alpha   90.00
_cell.angle_beta   90.00
_cell.angle_gamma   90.00
#
_symmetry.space_group_name_H-M   'P 1'
#
loop_
_entity.id
_entity.type
_entity.pdbx_description
1 polymer ?
#
loop_
_entity_poly.entity_id
_entity_poly.type
_entity_poly.pdbx_seq_one_letter_code
_entity_poly.pdbx_strand_id
1 'polypeptide(L)'
;VLAVIFTSLQVFEYKTASFSMSDGIYGSVFYIATGFHGFHVIIGTLFIGVCSLRLYINHFSRGHHFGFEAAAWYWHFVDVVWLFLFVCIYWWGS
;
A
#
# COMPACT_ATOMS: atom_id res chain seq x y z
N VAL A 1 -7.66 7.41 -5.69
CA VAL A 1 -8.61 6.45 -6.31
C VAL A 1 -7.98 5.07 -6.48
N LEU A 2 -6.92 4.92 -7.28
CA LEU A 2 -6.25 3.61 -7.51
C LEU A 2 -5.84 2.91 -6.20
N ALA A 3 -5.28 3.65 -5.26
CA ALA A 3 -4.94 3.15 -3.93
C ALA A 3 -6.11 2.49 -3.19
N VAL A 4 -7.30 3.11 -3.26
CA VAL A 4 -8.53 2.61 -2.62
C VAL A 4 -9.01 1.33 -3.31
N ILE A 5 -8.88 1.27 -4.65
CA ILE A 5 -9.17 0.06 -5.43
C ILE A 5 -8.22 -1.06 -5.01
N PHE A 6 -6.92 -0.79 -4.90
CA PHE A 6 -5.94 -1.76 -4.42
C PHE A 6 -6.31 -2.31 -3.03
N THR A 7 -6.59 -1.45 -2.06
CA THR A 7 -7.00 -1.89 -0.71
C THR A 7 -8.30 -2.70 -0.75
N SER A 8 -9.26 -2.34 -1.61
CA SER A 8 -10.52 -3.08 -1.76
C SER A 8 -10.28 -4.49 -2.32
N LEU A 9 -9.39 -4.61 -3.32
CA LEU A 9 -8.99 -5.90 -3.89
C LEU A 9 -8.23 -6.75 -2.85
N GLN A 10 -7.37 -6.15 -2.04
CA GLN A 10 -6.67 -6.86 -0.97
C GLN A 10 -7.63 -7.42 0.08
N VAL A 11 -8.66 -6.64 0.45
CA VAL A 11 -9.72 -7.11 1.37
C VAL A 11 -10.54 -8.23 0.73
N PHE A 12 -10.84 -8.12 -0.56
CA PHE A 12 -11.55 -9.17 -1.30
C PHE A 12 -10.75 -10.48 -1.29
N GLU A 13 -9.45 -10.42 -1.61
CA GLU A 13 -8.54 -11.56 -1.55
C GLU A 13 -8.55 -12.21 -0.17
N TYR A 14 -8.42 -11.44 0.90
CA TYR A 14 -8.42 -11.99 2.27
C TYR A 14 -9.72 -12.69 2.65
N LYS A 15 -10.86 -12.31 2.04
CA LYS A 15 -12.16 -12.96 2.28
C LYS A 15 -12.35 -14.21 1.44
N THR A 16 -11.74 -14.30 0.26
CA THR A 16 -11.90 -15.42 -0.67
C THR A 16 -10.76 -16.42 -0.63
N ALA A 17 -9.67 -16.14 0.10
CA ALA A 17 -8.55 -17.05 0.26
C ALA A 17 -8.99 -18.39 0.86
N SER A 18 -8.47 -19.49 0.33
CA SER A 18 -8.76 -20.85 0.80
C SER A 18 -7.95 -21.26 2.03
N PHE A 19 -7.13 -20.34 2.56
CA PHE A 19 -6.28 -20.50 3.72
C PHE A 19 -6.41 -19.27 4.63
N SER A 20 -6.00 -19.42 5.87
CA SER A 20 -6.12 -18.45 6.95
C SER A 20 -4.75 -18.17 7.57
N MET A 21 -4.69 -17.15 8.44
CA MET A 21 -3.47 -16.83 9.18
C MET A 21 -2.98 -17.97 10.08
N SER A 22 -3.88 -18.84 10.54
CA SER A 22 -3.55 -20.01 11.35
C SER A 22 -3.06 -21.22 10.54
N ASP A 23 -3.08 -21.16 9.21
CA ASP A 23 -2.71 -22.29 8.35
C ASP A 23 -1.19 -22.34 8.11
N GLY A 24 -0.47 -22.69 9.18
CA GLY A 24 0.96 -22.97 9.16
C GLY A 24 1.82 -21.76 8.80
N ILE A 25 3.05 -22.05 8.36
CA ILE A 25 4.07 -21.02 8.10
C ILE A 25 3.69 -20.18 6.88
N TYR A 26 3.13 -20.80 5.83
CA TYR A 26 2.72 -20.07 4.63
C TYR A 26 1.64 -19.03 4.93
N GLY A 27 0.53 -19.44 5.56
CA GLY A 27 -0.57 -18.52 5.89
C GLY A 27 -0.11 -17.39 6.82
N SER A 28 0.65 -17.71 7.87
CA SER A 28 1.17 -16.69 8.80
C SER A 28 2.10 -15.68 8.14
N VAL A 29 3.08 -16.11 7.32
CA VAL A 29 3.99 -15.22 6.60
C VAL A 29 3.25 -14.39 5.56
N PHE A 30 2.34 -15.00 4.80
CA PHE A 30 1.50 -14.32 3.83
C PHE A 30 0.76 -13.14 4.47
N TYR A 31 -0.11 -13.41 5.45
CA TYR A 31 -0.99 -12.39 6.03
C TYR A 31 -0.22 -11.30 6.79
N ILE A 32 0.91 -11.62 7.44
CA ILE A 32 1.73 -10.60 8.12
C ILE A 32 2.43 -9.70 7.09
N ALA A 33 3.06 -10.28 6.06
CA ALA A 33 3.82 -9.52 5.08
C ALA A 33 2.90 -8.64 4.22
N THR A 34 1.85 -9.22 3.65
CA THR A 34 0.89 -8.49 2.81
C THR A 34 0.01 -7.56 3.64
N GLY A 35 -0.33 -7.93 4.88
CA GLY A 35 -1.10 -7.09 5.81
C GLY A 35 -0.33 -5.85 6.26
N PHE A 36 0.94 -6.01 6.63
CA PHE A 36 1.81 -4.89 7.01
C PHE A 36 2.06 -3.95 5.83
N HIS A 37 2.25 -4.50 4.63
CA HIS A 37 2.32 -3.70 3.41
C HIS A 37 0.99 -2.96 3.15
N GLY A 38 -0.15 -3.63 3.27
CA GLY A 38 -1.48 -3.00 3.13
C GLY A 38 -1.69 -1.84 4.11
N PHE A 39 -1.18 -1.94 5.34
CA PHE A 39 -1.15 -0.83 6.28
C PHE A 39 -0.34 0.38 5.77
N HIS A 40 0.83 0.16 5.16
CA HIS A 40 1.63 1.22 4.55
C HIS A 40 0.91 1.87 3.36
N VAL A 41 0.19 1.08 2.55
CA VAL A 41 -0.65 1.60 1.46
C VAL A 41 -1.72 2.55 2.01
N ILE A 42 -2.36 2.22 3.13
CA ILE A 42 -3.36 3.09 3.78
C ILE A 42 -2.72 4.39 4.25
N ILE A 43 -1.56 4.34 4.92
CA ILE A 43 -0.82 5.55 5.34
C ILE A 43 -0.49 6.42 4.12
N GLY A 44 0.05 5.82 3.06
CA GLY A 44 0.39 6.55 1.83
C GLY A 44 -0.84 7.19 1.19
N THR A 45 -1.98 6.51 1.24
CA THR A 45 -3.25 7.00 0.66
C THR A 45 -3.73 8.22 1.41
N LEU A 46 -3.70 8.18 2.75
CA LEU A 46 -4.03 9.32 3.59
C LEU A 46 -3.04 10.46 3.38
N PHE A 47 -1.75 10.17 3.24
CA PHE A 47 -0.72 11.19 3.04
C PHE A 47 -0.91 11.94 1.71
N ILE A 48 -1.17 11.22 0.61
CA ILE A 48 -1.54 11.81 -0.68
C ILE A 48 -2.88 12.55 -0.57
N GLY A 49 -3.85 12.02 0.16
CA GLY A 49 -5.14 12.67 0.43
C GLY A 49 -4.98 14.04 1.10
N VAL A 50 -4.15 14.12 2.14
CA VAL A 50 -3.79 15.38 2.81
C VAL A 50 -3.07 16.33 1.85
N CYS A 51 -2.13 15.84 1.05
CA CYS A 51 -1.46 16.68 0.04
C CYS A 51 -2.43 17.19 -1.02
N SER A 52 -3.41 16.37 -1.44
CA SER A 52 -4.45 16.76 -2.40
C SER A 52 -5.33 17.87 -1.83
N LEU A 53 -5.74 17.75 -0.56
CA LEU A 53 -6.49 18.80 0.14
C LEU A 53 -5.67 20.09 0.27
N ARG A 54 -4.40 20.00 0.67
CA ARG A 54 -3.50 21.15 0.75
C ARG A 54 -3.29 21.84 -0.60
N LEU A 55 -3.22 21.06 -1.68
CA LEU A 55 -3.15 21.59 -3.04
C LEU A 55 -4.43 22.33 -3.42
N TYR A 56 -5.60 21.76 -3.09
CA TYR A 56 -6.91 22.40 -3.34
C TYR A 56 -7.05 23.75 -2.61
N ILE A 57 -6.46 23.89 -1.42
CA ILE A 57 -6.44 25.15 -0.64
C ILE A 57 -5.25 26.05 -1.05
N ASN A 58 -4.52 25.72 -2.12
CA ASN A 58 -3.38 26.48 -2.65
C ASN A 58 -2.20 26.67 -1.66
N HIS A 59 -1.93 25.69 -0.81
CA HIS A 59 -0.80 25.74 0.15
C HIS A 59 0.58 25.49 -0.49
N PHE A 60 0.63 25.09 -1.77
CA PHE A 60 1.87 24.74 -2.46
C PHE A 60 2.25 25.77 -3.51
N SER A 61 3.55 25.98 -3.68
CA SER A 61 4.12 26.78 -4.77
C SER A 61 5.11 25.94 -5.57
N ARG A 62 5.44 26.37 -6.80
CA ARG A 62 6.39 25.65 -7.67
C ARG A 62 7.78 25.46 -7.05
N GLY A 63 8.20 26.32 -6.12
CA GLY A 63 9.47 26.18 -5.40
C GLY A 63 9.34 25.59 -4.00
N HIS A 64 8.11 25.41 -3.49
CA HIS A 64 7.87 24.97 -2.11
C HIS A 64 6.69 24.01 -2.02
N HIS A 65 7.00 22.71 -2.13
CA HIS A 65 6.02 21.62 -2.11
C HIS A 65 6.60 20.33 -1.52
N PHE A 66 7.53 20.45 -0.56
CA PHE A 66 8.20 19.29 0.06
C PHE A 66 7.23 18.26 0.66
N GLY A 67 6.07 18.69 1.20
CA GLY A 67 5.07 17.75 1.72
C GLY A 67 4.52 16.82 0.63
N PHE A 68 4.31 17.33 -0.59
CA PHE A 68 3.92 16.52 -1.74
C PHE A 68 5.07 15.64 -2.22
N GLU A 69 6.30 16.16 -2.24
CA GLU A 69 7.49 15.38 -2.57
C GLU A 69 7.62 14.18 -1.62
N ALA A 70 7.63 14.41 -0.31
CA ALA A 70 7.69 13.33 0.69
C ALA A 70 6.57 12.28 0.51
N ALA A 71 5.35 12.71 0.16
CA ALA A 71 4.26 11.78 -0.14
C ALA A 71 4.51 10.95 -1.40
N ALA A 72 5.10 11.54 -2.46
CA ALA A 72 5.46 10.82 -3.68
C ALA A 72 6.60 9.82 -3.43
N TRP A 73 7.63 10.20 -2.67
CA TRP A 73 8.71 9.30 -2.28
C TRP A 73 8.19 8.12 -1.43
N TYR A 74 7.31 8.40 -0.48
CA TYR A 74 6.67 7.36 0.32
C TYR A 74 5.81 6.41 -0.56
N TRP A 75 5.09 6.96 -1.53
CA TRP A 75 4.29 6.16 -2.45
C TRP A 75 5.15 5.22 -3.31
N HIS A 76 6.26 5.72 -3.87
CA HIS A 76 7.20 4.87 -4.61
C HIS A 76 7.84 3.78 -3.76
N PHE A 77 8.16 4.07 -2.49
CA PHE A 77 8.62 3.05 -1.56
C PHE A 77 7.58 1.93 -1.41
N VAL A 78 6.32 2.28 -1.20
CA VAL A 78 5.22 1.31 -1.09
C VAL A 78 5.11 0.47 -2.37
N ASP A 79 5.11 1.10 -3.55
CA ASP A 79 5.03 0.37 -4.83
C ASP A 79 6.18 -0.62 -5.02
N VAL A 80 7.41 -0.23 -4.69
CA VAL A 80 8.58 -1.12 -4.80
C VAL A 80 8.44 -2.33 -3.86
N VAL A 81 8.02 -2.12 -2.61
CA VAL A 81 7.78 -3.23 -1.66
C VAL A 81 6.72 -4.20 -2.21
N TRP A 82 5.68 -3.69 -2.86
CA TRP A 82 4.66 -4.54 -3.48
C TRP A 82 5.24 -5.43 -4.58
N LEU A 83 6.11 -4.90 -5.45
CA LEU A 83 6.76 -5.70 -6.49
C LEU A 83 7.56 -6.87 -5.90
N PHE A 84 8.28 -6.64 -4.79
CA PHE A 84 8.98 -7.72 -4.09
C PHE A 84 8.03 -8.76 -3.50
N LEU A 85 6.95 -8.32 -2.84
CA LEU A 85 5.95 -9.26 -2.30
C LEU A 85 5.28 -10.08 -3.40
N PHE A 86 4.93 -9.45 -4.52
CA PHE A 86 4.35 -10.11 -5.67
C PHE A 86 5.27 -11.21 -6.21
N VAL A 87 6.54 -10.89 -6.49
CA VAL A 87 7.49 -11.87 -7.04
C VAL A 87 7.79 -12.99 -6.03
N CYS A 88 8.05 -12.65 -4.76
CA CYS A 88 8.49 -13.64 -3.78
C CYS A 88 7.36 -14.54 -3.25
N ILE A 89 6.19 -13.96 -2.94
CA ILE A 89 5.09 -14.69 -2.30
C ILE A 89 4.13 -15.26 -3.35
N TYR A 90 3.69 -14.42 -4.29
CA TYR A 90 2.64 -14.81 -5.24
C TYR A 90 3.14 -15.57 -6.45
N TRP A 91 4.41 -15.41 -6.84
CA TRP A 91 4.97 -16.12 -7.98
C TRP A 91 5.90 -17.24 -7.53
N TRP A 92 6.97 -16.93 -6.80
CA TRP A 92 7.96 -17.94 -6.42
C TRP A 92 7.46 -18.86 -5.30
N GLY A 93 6.69 -18.33 -4.36
CA GLY A 93 6.21 -19.03 -3.16
C GLY A 93 4.91 -19.83 -3.34
N SER A 94 4.30 -19.77 -4.52
CA SER A 94 3.04 -20.44 -4.88
C SER A 94 3.25 -21.75 -5.64
#